data_AF-A0A4P5ZGC4-F1
#
_entry.id   AF-A0A4P5ZGC4-F1
#
_cell.length_a   1.000
_cell.length_b   1.000
_cell.length_c   1.000
_cell.angle_alpha   90.00
_cell.angle_beta   90.00
_cell.angle_gamma   90.00
#
_symmetry.space_group_name_H-M   'P 1'
#
loop_
_entity.id
_entity.type
_entity.pdbx_description
1 polymer ?
#
loop_
_entity_poly.entity_id
_entity_poly.type
_entity_poly.pdbx_seq_one_letter_code
_entity_poly.pdbx_strand_id
1 'polypeptide(L)'
;MKTLTVTEGRQNLGVWLKRALLGDDIGFVVDGRVVALRPVEVHSADYLLREYGVSEPQAERAFQAVKADVRKARARGETKPFTGKL
;
A
#
# COMPACT_ATOMS: atom_id res chain seq x y z
N MET A 1 -7.86 -26.14 6.04
CA MET A 1 -7.69 -25.59 4.69
C MET A 1 -8.31 -26.43 3.59
N LYS A 2 -8.86 -25.77 2.57
CA LYS A 2 -9.16 -26.31 1.24
C LYS A 2 -7.99 -25.98 0.31
N THR A 3 -7.34 -27.00 -0.23
CA THR A 3 -6.24 -26.86 -1.18
C THR A 3 -6.71 -27.14 -2.60
N LEU A 4 -6.30 -26.31 -3.55
CA LEU A 4 -6.68 -26.38 -4.96
C LEU A 4 -5.44 -26.41 -5.84
N THR A 5 -5.53 -27.05 -7.01
CA THR A 5 -4.56 -26.81 -8.08
C THR A 5 -4.78 -25.42 -8.68
N VAL A 6 -3.75 -24.87 -9.32
CA VAL A 6 -3.86 -23.60 -10.06
C VAL A 6 -4.98 -23.65 -11.09
N THR A 7 -5.16 -24.79 -11.75
CA THR A 7 -6.20 -24.98 -12.79
C THR A 7 -7.61 -24.91 -12.21
N GLU A 8 -7.89 -25.65 -11.13
CA GLU A 8 -9.20 -25.65 -10.45
C GLU A 8 -9.53 -24.28 -9.88
N GLY A 9 -8.53 -23.63 -9.29
CA GLY A 9 -8.72 -22.32 -8.69
C GLY A 9 -8.84 -21.21 -9.73
N ARG A 10 -8.21 -21.30 -10.90
CA ARG A 10 -8.38 -20.34 -12.00
C ARG A 10 -9.81 -20.30 -12.52
N GLN A 11 -10.47 -21.45 -12.69
CA GLN A 11 -11.84 -21.53 -13.21
C GLN A 11 -12.84 -20.80 -12.30
N ASN A 12 -12.59 -20.77 -11.00
CA ASN A 12 -13.52 -20.24 -9.99
C ASN A 12 -12.87 -19.23 -9.03
N LEU A 13 -11.86 -18.48 -9.49
CA LEU A 13 -11.02 -17.64 -8.61
C LEU A 13 -11.84 -16.66 -7.78
N GLY A 14 -12.84 -16.00 -8.38
CA GLY A 14 -13.70 -15.06 -7.67
C GLY A 14 -14.49 -15.69 -6.51
N VAL A 15 -14.91 -16.96 -6.64
CA VAL A 15 -15.58 -17.69 -5.56
C VAL A 15 -14.61 -17.97 -4.43
N TRP A 16 -13.39 -18.41 -4.76
CA TRP A 16 -12.36 -18.72 -3.77
C TRP A 16 -11.90 -17.48 -3.01
N LEU A 17 -11.77 -16.34 -3.68
CA LEU A 17 -11.45 -15.05 -3.04
C LEU A 17 -12.57 -14.61 -2.08
N LYS A 18 -13.85 -14.70 -2.49
CA LYS A 18 -14.98 -14.37 -1.61
C LYS A 18 -15.01 -15.25 -0.36
N ARG A 19 -14.76 -16.55 -0.51
CA ARG A 19 -14.68 -17.47 0.61
C ARG A 19 -13.51 -17.14 1.54
N ALA A 20 -12.34 -16.83 0.99
CA ALA A 20 -11.18 -16.41 1.78
C ALA A 20 -11.45 -15.10 2.55
N LEU A 21 -12.19 -14.15 1.95
CA LEU A 21 -12.66 -12.94 2.62
C LEU A 21 -13.65 -13.22 3.77
N LEU A 22 -14.43 -14.29 3.66
CA LEU A 22 -15.35 -14.75 4.73
C LEU A 22 -14.63 -15.54 5.84
N GLY A 23 -13.31 -15.73 5.74
CA GLY A 23 -12.50 -16.44 6.72
C GLY A 23 -12.28 -17.92 6.41
N ASP A 24 -12.72 -18.42 5.26
CA ASP A 24 -12.40 -19.79 4.85
C ASP A 24 -10.90 -19.94 4.55
N ASP A 25 -10.29 -20.95 5.14
CA ASP A 25 -8.88 -21.29 4.93
C ASP A 25 -8.68 -21.95 3.56
N ILE A 26 -8.24 -21.18 2.56
CA ILE A 26 -8.07 -21.60 1.16
C ILE A 26 -6.61 -21.45 0.74
N GLY A 27 -6.08 -22.45 0.04
CA GLY A 27 -4.73 -22.40 -0.53
C GLY A 27 -4.61 -23.05 -1.90
N PHE A 28 -3.54 -22.71 -2.60
CA PHE A 28 -3.21 -23.21 -3.93
C PHE A 28 -1.91 -24.00 -3.89
N VAL A 29 -1.89 -25.16 -4.51
CA VAL A 29 -0.66 -25.92 -4.73
C VAL A 29 0.07 -25.37 -5.95
N VAL A 30 1.27 -24.84 -5.73
CA VAL A 30 2.17 -24.31 -6.75
C VAL A 30 3.56 -24.89 -6.48
N ASP A 31 4.13 -25.59 -7.46
CA ASP A 31 5.46 -26.23 -7.36
C ASP A 31 5.67 -27.04 -6.07
N GLY A 32 4.67 -27.84 -5.71
CA GLY A 32 4.70 -28.69 -4.50
C GLY A 32 4.54 -27.93 -3.18
N ARG A 33 4.32 -26.61 -3.21
CA ARG A 33 4.10 -25.77 -2.04
C ARG A 33 2.67 -25.26 -1.99
N VAL A 34 2.17 -24.99 -0.78
CA VAL A 34 0.84 -24.41 -0.57
C VAL A 34 0.96 -22.91 -0.35
N VAL A 35 0.30 -22.12 -1.19
CA VAL A 35 0.16 -20.67 -1.06
C VAL A 35 -1.24 -20.36 -0.55
N ALA A 36 -1.36 -19.82 0.66
CA ALA A 36 -2.64 -19.49 1.28
C ALA A 36 -3.18 -18.14 0.79
N LEU A 37 -4.49 -18.06 0.55
CA LEU A 37 -5.19 -16.80 0.37
C LEU A 37 -5.46 -16.18 1.75
N ARG A 38 -4.88 -15.01 1.98
CA ARG A 38 -5.15 -14.19 3.16
C ARG A 38 -5.65 -12.84 2.67
N PRO A 39 -6.82 -12.35 3.13
CA PRO A 39 -7.18 -10.97 2.89
C PRO A 39 -6.14 -10.07 3.55
N VAL A 40 -5.65 -9.08 2.80
CA VAL A 40 -4.72 -8.08 3.30
C VAL A 40 -5.45 -6.75 3.23
N GLU A 41 -5.58 -6.07 4.37
CA GLU A 41 -6.06 -4.69 4.40
C GLU A 41 -5.00 -3.81 3.75
N VAL A 42 -5.34 -3.22 2.60
CA VAL A 42 -4.48 -2.26 1.93
C VAL A 42 -4.79 -0.89 2.52
N HIS A 43 -3.94 -0.46 3.45
CA HIS A 43 -4.01 0.90 3.97
C HIS A 43 -3.29 1.85 3.00
N SER A 44 -4.02 2.42 2.05
CA SER A 44 -3.49 3.42 1.11
C SER A 44 -3.17 4.77 1.77
N ALA A 45 -3.56 4.98 3.03
CA ALA A 45 -3.37 6.24 3.77
C ALA A 45 -2.42 6.13 4.99
N ASP A 46 -2.13 4.93 5.50
CA ASP A 46 -1.52 4.79 6.84
C ASP A 46 0.00 4.85 6.90
N TYR A 47 0.71 4.90 5.77
CA TYR A 47 2.16 5.04 5.81
C TYR A 47 2.59 6.41 6.40
N LEU A 48 1.78 7.46 6.19
CA LEU A 48 2.02 8.77 6.80
C LEU A 48 1.50 8.85 8.24
N LEU A 49 0.37 8.18 8.54
CA LEU A 49 -0.26 8.22 9.87
C LEU A 49 0.55 7.47 10.93
N ARG A 50 1.11 6.29 10.60
CA ARG A 50 1.74 5.41 11.61
C ARG A 50 3.15 5.82 12.01
N GLU A 51 3.93 6.35 11.07
CA GLU A 51 5.35 6.71 11.31
C GLU A 51 5.47 8.06 12.03
N TYR A 52 4.58 9.02 11.73
CA TYR A 52 4.69 10.41 12.21
C TYR A 52 3.55 10.85 13.15
N GLY A 53 2.49 10.05 13.34
CA GLY A 53 1.35 10.41 14.20
C GLY A 53 0.55 11.61 13.68
N VAL A 54 0.66 11.90 12.37
CA VAL A 54 0.05 13.06 11.73
C VAL A 54 -1.19 12.63 10.96
N SER A 55 -2.35 13.19 11.32
CA SER A 55 -3.61 12.98 10.59
C SER A 55 -3.53 13.58 9.17
N GLU A 56 -4.32 13.06 8.21
CA GLU A 56 -4.36 13.58 6.83
C GLU A 56 -4.52 15.12 6.76
N PRO A 57 -5.40 15.78 7.54
CA PRO A 57 -5.52 17.23 7.50
C PRO A 57 -4.28 17.97 8.01
N GLN A 58 -3.52 17.38 8.93
CA GLN A 58 -2.26 17.94 9.41
C GLN A 58 -1.15 17.78 8.36
N ALA A 59 -1.11 16.64 7.66
CA ALA A 59 -0.15 16.40 6.58
C ALA A 59 -0.39 17.37 5.41
N GLU A 60 -1.65 17.58 5.03
CA GLU A 60 -2.01 18.55 3.98
C GLU A 60 -1.60 19.98 4.38
N ARG A 61 -1.86 20.38 5.63
CA ARG A 61 -1.40 21.70 6.14
C ARG A 61 0.11 21.85 6.08
N ALA A 62 0.85 20.83 6.50
CA ALA A 62 2.31 20.84 6.44
C ALA A 62 2.82 20.94 5.00
N PHE A 63 2.23 20.18 4.08
CA PHE A 63 2.56 20.24 2.66
C PHE A 63 2.36 21.65 2.08
N GLN A 64 1.22 22.28 2.35
CA GLN A 64 0.94 23.63 1.85
C GLN A 64 1.91 24.67 2.45
N ALA A 65 2.26 24.55 3.72
CA ALA A 65 3.24 25.44 4.36
C ALA A 65 4.62 25.32 3.70
N VAL A 66 5.15 24.09 3.57
CA VAL A 66 6.46 23.85 2.93
C VAL A 66 6.45 24.33 1.48
N LYS A 67 5.38 24.06 0.73
CA LYS A 67 5.23 24.52 -0.66
C LYS A 67 5.30 26.05 -0.77
N ALA A 68 4.63 26.77 0.14
CA ALA A 68 4.66 28.23 0.18
C ALA A 68 6.07 28.76 0.49
N ASP A 69 6.78 28.13 1.42
CA ASP A 69 8.14 28.55 1.81
C ASP A 69 9.16 28.26 0.72
N VAL A 70 9.08 27.10 0.06
CA VAL A 70 9.90 26.79 -1.12
C VAL A 70 9.65 27.81 -2.24
N ARG A 71 8.40 28.21 -2.48
CA ARG A 71 8.07 29.23 -3.49
C ARG A 71 8.73 30.58 -3.15
N LYS A 72 8.69 31.00 -1.88
CA LYS A 72 9.34 32.24 -1.42
C LYS A 72 10.86 32.14 -1.55
N ALA A 73 11.46 31.04 -1.12
CA ALA A 73 12.90 30.80 -1.22
C ALA A 73 13.37 30.80 -2.69
N ARG A 74 12.59 30.22 -3.62
CA ARG A 74 12.86 30.29 -5.06
C ARG A 74 12.85 31.72 -5.57
N ALA A 75 11.85 32.51 -5.19
CA ALA A 75 11.76 33.92 -5.58
C ALA A 75 12.95 34.76 -5.05
N ARG A 76 13.51 34.39 -3.91
CA ARG A 76 14.73 35.00 -3.33
C ARG A 76 16.04 34.41 -3.86
N GLY A 77 16.00 33.40 -4.73
CA GLY A 77 17.20 32.73 -5.24
C GLY A 77 17.94 31.86 -4.22
N GLU A 78 17.29 31.49 -3.11
CA GLU A 78 17.89 30.75 -1.99
C GLU A 78 17.81 29.23 -2.16
N THR A 79 17.23 28.73 -3.26
CA THR A 79 17.09 27.30 -3.51
C THR A 79 18.19 26.75 -4.40
N LYS A 80 18.67 25.55 -4.09
CA LYS A 80 19.60 24.80 -4.95
C LYS A 80 18.89 23.60 -5.57
N PRO A 81 19.19 23.25 -6.84
CA PRO A 81 18.69 22.02 -7.44
C PRO A 81 19.28 20.81 -6.71
N PHE A 82 18.43 19.84 -6.39
CA PHE A 82 18.86 18.60 -5.76
C PHE A 82 19.43 17.66 -6.82
N THR A 83 20.70 17.25 -6.65
CA THR A 83 21.43 16.40 -7.62
C THR A 83 21.48 14.92 -7.22
N GLY A 84 20.72 14.50 -6.20
CA GLY A 84 20.66 13.10 -5.77
C GLY A 84 21.88 12.57 -5.01
N LYS A 85 22.84 13.44 -4.67
CA LYS A 85 23.97 13.12 -3.78
C LYS A 85 23.80 13.93 -2.50
N LEU A 86 23.59 13.23 -1.38
CA LEU A 86 23.60 13.79 -0.04
C LEU A 86 25.04 13.94 0.45
#